data_AF-A0A9W8JNW7-F1
#
_entry.id   AF-A0A9W8JNW7-F1
#
_cell.length_a   1.000
_cell.length_b   1.000
_cell.length_c   1.000
_cell.angle_alpha   90.00
_cell.angle_beta   90.00
_cell.angle_gamma   90.00
#
_symmetry.space_group_name_H-M   'P 1'
#
loop_
_entity.id
_entity.type
_entity.pdbx_description
1 polymer ?
#
loop_
_entity_poly.entity_id
_entity_poly.type
_entity_poly.pdbx_seq_one_letter_code
_entity_poly.pdbx_strand_id
1 'polypeptide(L)'
;MPRQPRMRCAYADPPPAKPRQAKPKKVLTEEEKAEAKVLKEARKKVRDAKNAWEASLVSWTSKGDFRFPIGTMAMYKSDAKSSYSLSEKEILTLPHESIPGSSKTFVSQADTKALAQRKFAAGVSKPGIDLDPPEFGLRLFKKRKTATSAEGRTS
;
A
#
# COMPACT_ATOMS: atom_id res chain seq x y z
N MET A 1 -31.62 9.26 1.31
CA MET A 1 -31.77 9.11 -0.15
C MET A 1 -30.42 9.30 -0.81
N PRO A 2 -29.92 8.37 -1.63
CA PRO A 2 -28.68 8.56 -2.39
C PRO A 2 -28.88 9.62 -3.48
N ARG A 3 -27.96 10.59 -3.59
CA ARG A 3 -27.98 11.60 -4.65
C ARG A 3 -27.71 10.92 -6.00
N GLN A 4 -28.71 10.93 -6.87
CA GLN A 4 -28.56 10.46 -8.26
C GLN A 4 -27.59 11.39 -9.02
N PRO A 5 -26.61 10.85 -9.76
CA PRO A 5 -25.75 11.65 -10.62
C PRO A 5 -26.58 12.27 -11.75
N ARG A 6 -26.43 13.58 -11.96
CA ARG A 6 -27.10 14.28 -13.07
C ARG A 6 -26.50 13.81 -14.39
N MET A 7 -27.22 12.97 -15.13
CA MET A 7 -26.90 12.64 -16.52
C MET A 7 -26.82 13.94 -17.33
N ARG A 8 -25.68 14.21 -17.98
CA ARG A 8 -25.53 15.32 -18.93
C ARG A 8 -25.74 14.79 -20.34
N CYS A 9 -26.59 15.47 -21.12
CA CYS A 9 -26.83 15.13 -22.51
C CYS A 9 -25.54 15.27 -23.34
N ALA A 10 -25.27 14.32 -24.23
CA ALA A 10 -24.03 14.26 -25.02
C ALA A 10 -23.82 15.46 -25.96
N TYR A 11 -24.90 16.19 -26.30
CA TYR A 11 -24.88 17.37 -27.17
C TYR A 11 -24.98 18.71 -26.42
N ALA A 12 -24.95 18.69 -25.09
CA ALA A 12 -24.93 19.94 -24.32
C ALA A 12 -23.49 20.44 -24.22
N ASP A 13 -23.23 21.63 -24.77
CA ASP A 13 -21.95 22.30 -24.58
C ASP A 13 -21.64 22.43 -23.08
N PRO A 14 -20.41 22.06 -22.64
CA PRO A 14 -20.06 22.21 -21.25
C PRO A 14 -20.18 23.70 -20.87
N PRO A 15 -20.87 24.03 -19.76
CA PRO A 15 -20.95 25.41 -19.31
C PRO A 15 -19.53 25.95 -19.10
N PRO A 16 -19.27 27.23 -19.43
CA PRO A 16 -17.94 27.81 -19.35
C PRO A 16 -17.39 27.60 -17.94
N ALA A 17 -16.17 27.05 -17.86
CA ALA A 17 -15.50 26.83 -16.58
C ALA A 17 -15.39 28.17 -15.86
N LYS A 18 -15.97 28.27 -14.66
CA LYS A 18 -15.86 29.48 -13.84
C LYS A 18 -14.38 29.81 -13.66
N PRO A 19 -13.95 31.07 -13.85
CA PRO A 19 -12.57 31.46 -13.63
C PRO A 19 -12.19 31.13 -12.19
N ARG A 20 -11.14 30.32 -12.02
CA ARG A 20 -10.59 30.01 -10.69
C ARG A 20 -10.06 31.31 -10.10
N GLN A 21 -10.78 31.89 -9.14
CA GLN A 21 -10.26 33.02 -8.37
C GLN A 21 -8.99 32.58 -7.64
N ALA A 22 -7.89 33.27 -7.92
CA ALA A 22 -6.62 33.01 -7.25
C ALA A 22 -6.76 33.36 -5.77
N LYS A 23 -6.47 32.40 -4.89
CA LYS A 23 -6.44 32.67 -3.44
C LYS A 23 -5.32 33.68 -3.15
N PRO A 24 -5.54 34.68 -2.27
CA PRO A 24 -4.50 35.63 -1.90
C PRO A 24 -3.30 34.90 -1.27
N LYS A 25 -2.09 35.26 -1.70
CA LYS A 25 -0.85 34.68 -1.15
C LYS A 25 -0.67 35.19 0.28
N LYS A 26 -0.62 34.30 1.28
CA LYS A 26 -0.29 34.66 2.67
C LYS A 26 1.13 35.22 2.70
N VAL A 27 1.28 36.49 3.07
CA VAL A 27 2.60 37.11 3.30
C VAL A 27 3.07 36.60 4.67
N LEU A 28 3.97 35.62 4.67
CA LEU A 28 4.57 35.09 5.90
C LEU A 28 5.52 36.13 6.50
N THR A 29 5.47 36.29 7.82
CA THR A 29 6.44 37.10 8.57
C THR A 29 7.84 36.47 8.52
N GLU A 30 8.89 37.21 8.86
CA GLU A 30 10.27 36.70 8.80
C GLU A 30 10.49 35.51 9.74
N GLU A 31 9.80 35.50 10.89
CA GLU A 31 9.77 34.40 11.86
C GLU A 31 9.07 33.16 11.29
N GLU A 32 7.88 33.31 10.71
CA GLU A 32 7.17 32.19 10.07
C GLU A 32 7.96 31.61 8.89
N LYS A 33 8.75 32.43 8.18
CA LYS A 33 9.66 31.96 7.10
C LYS A 33 10.82 31.13 7.66
N ALA A 34 11.36 31.48 8.83
CA ALA A 34 12.42 30.72 9.47
C ALA A 34 11.91 29.35 9.95
N GLU A 35 10.76 29.32 10.62
CA GLU A 35 10.10 28.07 11.03
C GLU A 35 9.76 27.17 9.83
N ALA A 36 9.25 27.76 8.74
CA ALA A 36 8.96 27.03 7.52
C ALA A 36 10.22 26.41 6.88
N LYS A 37 11.38 27.07 6.98
CA LYS A 37 12.67 26.50 6.51
C LYS A 37 13.07 25.32 7.38
N VAL A 38 13.02 25.45 8.71
CA VAL A 38 13.36 24.36 9.65
C VAL A 38 12.45 23.14 9.41
N LEU A 39 11.14 23.36 9.28
CA LEU A 39 10.18 22.29 8.97
C LEU A 39 10.44 21.64 7.61
N LYS A 40 10.84 22.42 6.60
CA LYS A 40 11.17 21.90 5.27
C LYS A 40 12.43 21.03 5.30
N GLU A 41 13.45 21.43 6.04
CA GLU A 41 14.68 20.66 6.22
C GLU A 41 14.42 19.36 6.98
N ALA A 42 13.60 19.40 8.05
CA ALA A 42 13.19 18.20 8.77
C ALA A 42 12.44 17.22 7.84
N ARG A 43 11.48 17.72 7.04
CA ARG A 43 10.76 16.91 6.05
C ARG A 43 11.69 16.35 4.96
N LYS A 44 12.71 17.11 4.56
CA LYS A 44 13.71 16.65 3.59
C LYS A 44 14.51 15.46 4.15
N LYS A 45 15.02 15.56 5.39
CA LYS A 45 15.74 14.46 6.05
C LYS A 45 14.91 13.18 6.12
N VAL A 46 13.64 13.29 6.51
CA VAL A 46 12.71 12.14 6.55
C VAL A 46 12.48 11.56 5.15
N ARG A 47 12.33 12.41 4.13
CA ARG A 47 12.18 11.96 2.74
C ARG A 47 13.43 11.25 2.24
N ASP A 48 14.62 11.79 2.51
CA ASP A 48 15.88 11.22 2.07
C ASP A 48 16.13 9.86 2.75
N ALA A 49 15.84 9.74 4.04
CA ALA A 49 15.89 8.46 4.76
C ALA A 49 14.90 7.42 4.17
N LYS A 50 13.68 7.84 3.82
CA LYS A 50 12.70 6.97 3.15
C LYS A 50 13.16 6.54 1.77
N ASN A 51 13.76 7.45 1.01
CA ASN A 51 14.29 7.14 -0.32
C ASN A 51 15.50 6.19 -0.23
N ALA A 52 16.41 6.39 0.72
CA ALA A 52 17.53 5.50 0.96
C ALA A 52 17.06 4.10 1.36
N TRP A 53 16.05 4.02 2.24
CA TRP A 53 15.40 2.76 2.57
C TRP A 53 14.77 2.10 1.33
N GLU A 54 13.94 2.81 0.56
CA GLU A 54 13.32 2.27 -0.66
C GLU A 54 14.38 1.81 -1.70
N ALA A 55 15.50 2.53 -1.83
CA ALA A 55 16.60 2.17 -2.73
C ALA A 55 17.38 0.94 -2.25
N SER A 56 17.42 0.67 -0.94
CA SER A 56 18.03 -0.54 -0.38
C SER A 56 17.21 -1.81 -0.65
N LEU A 57 15.96 -1.66 -1.04
CA LEU A 57 15.05 -2.78 -1.27
C LEU A 57 15.19 -3.30 -2.70
N VAL A 58 15.43 -4.60 -2.82
CA VAL A 58 15.48 -5.29 -4.11
C VAL A 58 14.09 -5.81 -4.43
N SER A 59 13.52 -5.39 -5.56
CA SER A 59 12.21 -5.88 -6.00
C SER A 59 12.24 -7.39 -6.19
N TRP A 60 11.20 -8.08 -5.72
CA TRP A 60 11.06 -9.50 -5.94
C TRP A 60 10.68 -9.76 -7.40
N THR A 61 11.55 -10.45 -8.13
CA THR A 61 11.29 -10.85 -9.51
C THR A 61 10.81 -12.30 -9.51
N SER A 62 9.50 -12.52 -9.62
CA SER A 62 8.95 -13.87 -9.74
C SER A 62 9.37 -14.47 -11.09
N LYS A 63 10.28 -15.44 -11.09
CA LYS A 63 10.69 -16.17 -12.30
C LYS A 63 9.66 -17.24 -12.74
N GLY A 64 8.38 -17.07 -12.40
CA GLY A 64 7.31 -18.02 -12.74
C GLY A 64 6.13 -18.01 -11.76
N ASP A 65 5.38 -19.12 -11.76
CA ASP A 65 4.24 -19.39 -10.89
C ASP A 65 4.71 -19.72 -9.46
N PHE A 66 5.16 -18.70 -8.74
CA PHE A 66 5.49 -18.86 -7.33
C PHE A 66 4.24 -19.24 -6.53
N ARG A 67 4.34 -20.32 -5.74
CA ARG A 67 3.28 -20.75 -4.83
C ARG A 67 3.83 -20.93 -3.43
N PHE A 68 3.12 -20.37 -2.45
CA PHE A 68 3.48 -20.58 -1.06
C PHE A 68 3.25 -22.04 -0.63
N PRO A 69 4.08 -22.57 0.28
CA PRO A 69 3.86 -23.91 0.82
C PRO A 69 2.53 -23.99 1.56
N ILE A 70 1.92 -25.18 1.55
CA ILE A 70 0.68 -25.45 2.27
C ILE A 70 0.90 -25.20 3.77
N GLY A 71 -0.08 -24.58 4.42
CA GLY A 71 0.00 -24.22 5.83
C GLY A 71 0.60 -22.83 6.10
N THR A 72 1.13 -22.15 5.08
CA THR A 72 1.58 -20.76 5.20
C THR A 72 0.41 -19.85 5.57
N MET A 73 0.62 -19.01 6.58
CA MET A 73 -0.30 -17.92 6.90
C MET A 73 -0.07 -16.77 5.91
N ALA A 74 -1.07 -16.52 5.08
CA ALA A 74 -1.04 -15.48 4.07
C ALA A 74 -2.03 -14.36 4.39
N MET A 75 -1.73 -13.18 3.88
CA MET A 75 -2.58 -11.99 3.96
C MET A 75 -2.61 -11.26 2.62
N TYR A 76 -3.69 -10.53 2.36
CA TYR A 76 -3.78 -9.69 1.17
C TYR A 76 -2.82 -8.50 1.25
N LYS A 77 -2.29 -8.07 0.10
CA LYS A 77 -1.43 -6.86 0.03
C LYS A 77 -2.11 -5.62 0.63
N SER A 78 -3.43 -5.48 0.49
CA SER A 78 -4.18 -4.37 1.08
C SER A 78 -4.04 -4.32 2.60
N ASP A 79 -4.06 -5.48 3.24
CA ASP A 79 -4.07 -5.61 4.69
C ASP A 79 -2.64 -5.42 5.23
N ALA A 80 -1.63 -5.89 4.49
CA ALA A 80 -0.23 -5.57 4.74
C ALA A 80 0.05 -4.05 4.73
N LYS A 81 -0.55 -3.30 3.79
CA LYS A 81 -0.41 -1.83 3.73
C LYS A 81 -1.05 -1.13 4.93
N SER A 82 -2.28 -1.53 5.28
CA SER A 82 -3.03 -0.86 6.34
C SER A 82 -2.43 -1.17 7.71
N SER A 83 -2.14 -2.43 7.99
CA SER A 83 -1.83 -2.87 9.35
C SER A 83 -0.35 -2.73 9.70
N TYR A 84 0.56 -2.95 8.74
CA TYR A 84 2.00 -2.79 8.97
C TYR A 84 2.56 -1.47 8.42
N SER A 85 1.69 -0.59 7.89
CA SER A 85 2.09 0.69 7.28
C SER A 85 3.21 0.56 6.24
N LEU A 86 3.15 -0.53 5.48
CA LEU A 86 4.04 -0.80 4.36
C LEU A 86 3.53 -0.10 3.09
N SER A 87 4.46 0.34 2.26
CA SER A 87 4.20 0.87 0.93
C SER A 87 4.09 -0.25 -0.09
N GLU A 88 3.49 0.03 -1.24
CA GLU A 88 3.40 -0.96 -2.33
C GLU A 88 4.78 -1.44 -2.77
N LYS A 89 5.77 -0.54 -2.85
CA LYS A 89 7.14 -0.90 -3.25
C LYS A 89 7.79 -1.88 -2.28
N GLU A 90 7.60 -1.68 -0.97
CA GLU A 90 8.06 -2.59 0.08
C GLU A 90 7.36 -3.96 0.00
N ILE A 91 6.08 -3.99 -0.33
CA ILE A 91 5.35 -5.27 -0.45
C ILE A 91 5.80 -6.03 -1.71
N LEU A 92 6.12 -5.31 -2.78
CA LEU A 92 6.64 -5.90 -4.02
C LEU A 92 8.06 -6.45 -3.90
N THR A 93 8.77 -6.20 -2.79
CA THR A 93 10.06 -6.84 -2.51
C THR A 93 9.89 -8.21 -1.85
N LEU A 94 8.68 -8.54 -1.42
CA LEU A 94 8.35 -9.84 -0.85
C LEU A 94 7.87 -10.81 -1.95
N PRO A 95 8.10 -12.12 -1.75
CA PRO A 95 7.42 -13.14 -2.52
C PRO A 95 5.90 -12.94 -2.42
N HIS A 96 5.23 -12.98 -3.56
CA HIS A 96 3.77 -12.84 -3.62
C HIS A 96 3.19 -13.81 -4.62
N GLU A 97 2.02 -14.34 -4.29
CA GLU A 97 1.26 -15.25 -5.13
C GLU A 97 -0.02 -14.54 -5.61
N SER A 98 -0.38 -14.76 -6.86
CA SER A 98 -1.62 -14.27 -7.47
C SER A 98 -2.68 -15.36 -7.46
N ILE A 99 -3.95 -14.95 -7.35
CA ILE A 99 -5.08 -15.87 -7.48
C ILE A 99 -5.47 -15.91 -8.98
N PRO A 100 -5.49 -17.09 -9.63
CA PRO A 100 -5.95 -17.21 -11.01
C PRO A 100 -7.36 -16.63 -11.18
N GLY A 101 -7.55 -15.78 -12.20
CA GLY A 101 -8.84 -15.12 -12.46
C GLY A 101 -9.17 -13.96 -11.50
N SER A 102 -8.25 -13.54 -10.63
CA SER A 102 -8.43 -12.37 -9.76
C SER A 102 -7.23 -11.44 -9.82
N SER A 103 -7.46 -10.13 -9.68
CA SER A 103 -6.40 -9.14 -9.50
C SER A 103 -5.78 -9.17 -8.09
N LYS A 104 -6.32 -10.01 -7.19
CA LYS A 104 -5.85 -10.12 -5.81
C LYS A 104 -4.56 -10.91 -5.75
N THR A 105 -3.61 -10.36 -5.00
CA THR A 105 -2.34 -10.98 -4.65
C THR A 105 -2.19 -11.03 -3.13
N PHE A 106 -1.46 -12.02 -2.65
CA PHE A 106 -1.23 -12.23 -1.23
C PHE A 106 0.24 -12.50 -0.95
N VAL A 107 0.64 -12.18 0.28
CA VAL A 107 1.99 -12.28 0.82
C VAL A 107 1.96 -13.07 2.11
N SER A 108 3.10 -13.64 2.51
CA SER A 108 3.25 -14.30 3.81
C SER A 108 3.13 -13.27 4.94
N GLN A 109 2.35 -13.59 5.97
CA GLN A 109 2.26 -12.77 7.19
C GLN A 109 3.62 -12.64 7.88
N ALA A 110 4.37 -13.74 7.95
CA ALA A 110 5.66 -13.79 8.62
C ALA A 110 6.67 -12.84 7.95
N ASP A 111 6.75 -12.87 6.62
CA ASP A 111 7.66 -12.02 5.86
C ASP A 111 7.25 -10.54 5.94
N THR A 112 5.95 -10.27 5.94
CA THR A 112 5.40 -8.92 6.10
C THR A 112 5.78 -8.35 7.47
N LYS A 113 5.63 -9.14 8.54
CA LYS A 113 6.04 -8.75 9.90
C LYS A 113 7.54 -8.52 9.99
N ALA A 114 8.36 -9.40 9.42
CA ALA A 114 9.82 -9.24 9.40
C ALA A 114 10.25 -7.97 8.66
N LEU A 115 9.60 -7.63 7.54
CA LEU A 115 9.88 -6.39 6.82
C LEU A 115 9.48 -5.15 7.62
N ALA A 116 8.33 -5.20 8.30
CA ALA A 116 7.90 -4.12 9.18
C ALA A 116 8.87 -3.89 10.36
N GLN A 117 9.36 -4.97 10.96
CA GLN A 117 10.38 -4.90 12.01
C GLN A 117 11.70 -4.30 11.51
N ARG A 118 12.16 -4.69 10.31
CA ARG A 118 13.35 -4.09 9.71
C ARG A 118 13.16 -2.60 9.43
N LYS A 119 12.00 -2.19 8.94
CA LYS A 119 11.65 -0.78 8.70
C LYS A 119 11.62 0.04 9.98
N PHE A 120 11.12 -0.56 11.07
CA PHE A 120 11.11 0.05 12.39
C PHE A 120 12.53 0.19 12.96
N ALA A 121 13.36 -0.85 12.85
CA ALA A 121 14.76 -0.81 13.24
C ALA A 121 15.57 0.24 12.43
N ALA A 122 15.21 0.46 11.17
CA ALA A 122 15.79 1.51 10.33
C ALA A 122 15.33 2.93 10.69
N GLY A 123 14.36 3.09 11.60
CA GLY A 123 13.83 4.40 12.01
C GLY A 123 12.98 5.11 10.95
N VAL A 124 12.50 4.38 9.92
CA VAL A 124 11.72 4.92 8.80
C VAL A 124 10.21 4.60 8.93
N SER A 125 9.82 3.90 10.01
CA SER A 125 8.42 3.64 10.35
C SER A 125 7.66 4.93 10.67
N LYS A 126 6.35 4.96 10.38
CA LYS A 126 5.49 6.05 10.87
C LYS A 126 5.40 6.00 12.40
N PRO A 127 5.30 7.16 13.07
CA PRO A 127 5.08 7.20 14.51
C PRO A 127 3.73 6.54 14.87
N GLY A 128 3.72 5.74 15.94
CA GLY A 128 2.50 5.10 16.46
C GLY A 128 2.05 3.82 15.72
N ILE A 129 2.91 3.21 14.90
CA ILE A 129 2.63 1.87 14.35
C ILE A 129 2.92 0.82 15.42
N ASP A 130 1.94 -0.05 15.65
CA ASP A 130 2.15 -1.29 16.39
C ASP A 130 2.78 -2.35 15.47
N LEU A 131 3.88 -2.96 15.91
CA LEU A 131 4.56 -4.03 15.16
C LEU A 131 3.79 -5.36 15.23
N ASP A 132 2.91 -5.49 16.22
CA ASP A 132 2.03 -6.63 16.42
C ASP A 132 0.58 -6.17 16.39
N PRO A 133 0.06 -5.77 15.20
CA PRO A 133 -1.31 -5.34 15.10
C PRO A 133 -2.24 -6.48 15.53
N PRO A 134 -3.33 -6.16 16.27
CA PRO A 134 -4.29 -7.16 16.69
C PRO A 134 -4.84 -7.90 15.47
N GLU A 135 -4.91 -9.23 15.55
CA GLU A 135 -5.40 -10.07 14.44
C GLU A 135 -6.84 -9.76 14.05
N PHE A 136 -7.60 -9.16 14.96
CA PHE A 136 -8.97 -8.70 14.76
C PHE A 136 -9.02 -7.56 13.71
N GLY A 137 -9.29 -7.96 12.46
CA GLY A 137 -9.39 -7.05 11.31
C GLY A 137 -8.46 -7.39 10.14
N LEU A 138 -7.47 -8.27 10.36
CA LEU A 138 -6.65 -8.82 9.31
C LEU A 138 -7.35 -10.00 8.64
N ARG A 139 -7.48 -9.98 7.31
CA ARG A 139 -7.97 -11.16 6.56
C ARG A 139 -6.83 -12.13 6.36
N LEU A 140 -6.46 -12.79 7.45
CA LEU A 140 -5.48 -13.86 7.47
C LEU A 140 -6.15 -15.15 6.98
N PHE A 141 -5.45 -15.89 6.13
CA PHE A 141 -5.89 -17.21 5.73
C PHE A 141 -4.71 -18.18 5.65
N LYS A 142 -4.95 -19.41 6.09
CA LYS A 142 -3.98 -20.49 5.97
C LYS A 142 -4.11 -21.10 4.59
N LYS A 143 -3.01 -21.18 3.83
CA LYS A 143 -3.01 -21.85 2.52
C LYS A 143 -3.37 -23.32 2.71
N ARG A 144 -4.45 -23.78 2.06
CA ARG A 144 -4.89 -25.19 2.05
C ARG A 144 -4.52 -25.83 0.72
N LYS A 145 -4.46 -27.17 0.69
CA LYS A 145 -4.44 -27.91 -0.58
C LYS A 145 -5.71 -27.52 -1.35
N THR A 146 -5.55 -27.01 -2.57
CA THR A 146 -6.67 -26.95 -3.50
C THR A 146 -7.05 -28.40 -3.79
N ALA A 147 -8.32 -28.78 -3.53
CA ALA A 147 -8.83 -30.05 -4.01
C ALA A 147 -8.71 -30.00 -5.54
N THR A 148 -7.73 -30.70 -6.09
CA THR A 148 -7.67 -30.97 -7.51
C THR A 148 -8.96 -31.72 -7.81
N SER A 149 -9.85 -31.11 -8.59
CA SER A 149 -11.02 -31.78 -9.16
C SER A 149 -10.52 -32.81 -10.17
N ALA A 150 -9.99 -33.92 -9.65
CA ALA A 150 -9.65 -35.12 -10.37
C ALA A 150 -10.83 -36.07 -10.24
N GLU A 151 -11.87 -35.83 -11.03
CA GLU A 151 -12.79 -36.89 -11.43
C GLU A 151 -12.90 -36.83 -12.95
N GLY A 152 -12.01 -37.58 -13.59
CA GLY A 152 -12.23 -38.05 -14.94
C GLY A 152 -13.52 -38.86 -14.93
N ARG A 153 -14.58 -38.29 -15.52
CA ARG A 153 -15.81 -39.01 -15.82
C ARG A 153 -15.56 -39.83 -17.09
N THR A 154 -14.98 -41.01 -16.92
CA THR A 154 -15.08 -42.09 -17.91
C THR A 154 -16.47 -42.70 -17.79
N SER A 155 -17.30 -42.56 -18.82
CA SER A 155 -18.37 -43.49 -19.20
C SER A 155 -18.67 -43.28 -20.68
#